data_AF-A0A916XIL3-F1
#
_entry.id   AF-A0A916XIL3-F1
#
_cell.length_a   1.000
_cell.length_b   1.000
_cell.length_c   1.000
_cell.angle_alpha   90.00
_cell.angle_beta   90.00
_cell.angle_gamma   90.00
#
_symmetry.space_group_name_H-M   'P 1'
#
loop_
_entity.id
_entity.type
_entity.pdbx_description
1 polymer ?
#
loop_
_entity_poly.entity_id
_entity_poly.type
_entity_poly.pdbx_seq_one_letter_code
_entity_poly.pdbx_strand_id
1 'polypeptide(L)'
;MHQLEGPLATVRHIRLRDLPPAALLRADASDPQIAEAVAAVEQASGIVIATPIYKAAYSGLLKVFLDLLPQFALAGKIVLPCATGGSLAHVLALDYGLRPVLQSMGARHIVQSQFVLEPHLKIEGDSLSVDDVTGATLLEAIYHFRCALGHAPPHDQLGHPRPERADGTASG
;
A
#
# COMPACT_ATOMS: atom_id res chain seq x y z
N MET A 1 -2.77 -14.30 -4.47
CA MET A 1 -2.73 -13.64 -3.14
C MET A 1 -2.38 -14.58 -1.98
N HIS A 2 -2.60 -15.90 -2.09
CA HIS A 2 -2.25 -16.92 -1.07
C HIS A 2 -0.73 -17.07 -0.75
N GLN A 3 0.15 -16.25 -1.35
CA GLN A 3 1.61 -16.36 -1.23
C GLN A 3 2.23 -15.30 -0.30
N LEU A 4 1.40 -14.43 0.28
CA LEU A 4 1.81 -13.57 1.40
C LEU A 4 1.81 -14.33 2.73
N GLU A 5 1.21 -15.52 2.78
CA GLU A 5 1.09 -16.36 3.96
C GLU A 5 2.33 -17.27 4.08
N GLY A 6 3.40 -16.72 4.66
CA GLY A 6 4.42 -17.53 5.34
C GLY A 6 3.95 -17.90 6.76
N PRO A 7 4.59 -18.87 7.44
CA PRO A 7 4.12 -19.45 8.70
C PRO A 7 3.95 -18.48 9.90
N LEU A 8 4.21 -17.17 9.74
CA LEU A 8 4.07 -16.14 10.77
C LEU A 8 3.49 -14.80 10.25
N ALA A 9 2.98 -14.75 9.01
CA ALA A 9 2.48 -13.49 8.43
C ALA A 9 0.95 -13.42 8.51
N THR A 10 0.43 -12.56 9.38
CA THR A 10 -1.00 -12.20 9.38
C THR A 10 -1.28 -11.24 8.24
N VAL A 11 -2.13 -11.64 7.29
CA VAL A 11 -2.53 -10.80 6.16
C VAL A 11 -3.94 -10.27 6.41
N ARG A 12 -4.11 -8.95 6.34
CA ARG A 12 -5.43 -8.31 6.42
C ARG A 12 -5.74 -7.58 5.12
N HIS A 13 -6.91 -7.88 4.54
CA HIS A 13 -7.35 -7.30 3.28
C HIS A 13 -8.34 -6.16 3.55
N ILE A 14 -8.09 -5.01 2.94
CA ILE A 14 -9.01 -3.86 2.98
C ILE A 14 -9.46 -3.59 1.54
N ARG A 15 -10.74 -3.85 1.25
CA ARG A 15 -11.35 -3.50 -0.03
C ARG A 15 -11.98 -2.12 0.10
N LEU A 16 -11.30 -1.10 -0.40
CA LEU A 16 -11.75 0.29 -0.25
C LEU A 16 -13.17 0.54 -0.79
N ARG A 17 -13.58 -0.22 -1.82
CA ARG A 17 -14.93 -0.14 -2.40
C ARG A 17 -16.05 -0.64 -1.49
N ASP A 18 -15.71 -1.37 -0.43
CA ASP A 18 -16.66 -1.88 0.55
C ASP A 18 -16.79 -0.95 1.77
N LEU A 19 -15.90 0.04 1.92
CA LEU A 19 -15.94 1.00 3.01
C LEU A 19 -17.11 2.00 2.81
N PRO A 20 -17.68 2.57 3.89
CA PRO A 20 -18.81 3.50 3.80
C PRO A 20 -18.46 4.73 2.95
N PRO A 21 -19.10 4.93 1.78
CA PRO A 21 -18.72 6.00 0.85
C PRO A 21 -18.87 7.40 1.45
N ALA A 22 -19.90 7.58 2.26
CA ALA A 22 -20.19 8.85 2.91
C ALA A 22 -19.13 9.22 3.96
N ALA A 23 -18.60 8.24 4.70
CA ALA A 23 -17.53 8.45 5.67
C ALA A 23 -16.20 8.73 4.96
N LEU A 24 -15.88 7.98 3.89
CA LEU A 24 -14.72 8.23 3.04
C LEU A 24 -14.69 9.68 2.54
N LEU A 25 -15.78 10.14 1.90
CA LEU A 25 -15.84 11.46 1.27
C LEU A 25 -15.86 12.62 2.27
N ARG A 26 -16.34 12.39 3.50
CA ARG A 26 -16.32 13.40 4.58
C ARG A 26 -15.03 13.39 5.39
N ALA A 27 -14.10 12.48 5.10
CA ALA A 27 -12.95 12.20 5.93
C ALA A 27 -13.34 11.90 7.41
N ASP A 28 -14.43 11.13 7.60
CA ASP A 28 -14.92 10.75 8.92
C ASP A 28 -14.17 9.53 9.45
N ALA A 29 -13.07 9.78 10.17
CA ALA A 29 -12.28 8.74 10.82
C ALA A 29 -12.97 8.12 12.06
N SER A 30 -14.11 8.66 12.49
CA SER A 30 -14.88 8.12 13.63
C SER A 30 -15.88 7.04 13.23
N ASP A 31 -16.18 6.92 11.94
CA ASP A 31 -16.97 5.79 11.42
C ASP A 31 -16.27 4.47 11.77
N PRO A 32 -16.96 3.48 12.39
CA PRO A 32 -16.32 2.27 12.87
C PRO A 32 -15.55 1.50 11.80
N GLN A 33 -16.05 1.44 10.56
CA GLN A 33 -15.38 0.69 9.48
C GLN A 33 -14.14 1.44 8.98
N ILE A 34 -14.20 2.77 8.97
CA ILE A 34 -13.03 3.60 8.64
C ILE A 34 -11.98 3.48 9.74
N ALA A 35 -12.37 3.65 11.01
CA ALA A 35 -11.47 3.53 12.15
C ALA A 35 -10.77 2.16 12.17
N GLU A 36 -11.49 1.09 11.89
CA GLU A 36 -10.94 -0.27 11.83
C GLU A 36 -9.92 -0.44 10.69
N ALA A 37 -10.18 0.16 9.53
CA ALA A 37 -9.27 0.15 8.38
C ALA A 37 -8.02 1.00 8.62
N VAL A 38 -8.16 2.16 9.26
CA VAL A 38 -7.03 3.03 9.66
C VAL A 38 -6.15 2.30 10.69
N ALA A 39 -6.76 1.72 11.73
CA ALA A 39 -6.03 0.96 12.74
C ALA A 39 -5.27 -0.23 12.12
N ALA A 40 -5.84 -0.91 11.12
CA ALA A 40 -5.15 -1.97 10.39
C ALA A 40 -3.87 -1.49 9.72
N VAL A 41 -3.91 -0.30 9.09
CA VAL A 41 -2.73 0.33 8.46
C VAL A 41 -1.69 0.69 9.51
N GLU A 42 -2.11 1.26 10.65
CA GLU A 42 -1.23 1.63 11.75
C GLU A 42 -0.48 0.43 12.33
N GLN A 43 -1.15 -0.72 12.48
CA GLN A 43 -0.56 -1.94 13.03
C GLN A 43 0.28 -2.74 12.01
N ALA A 44 0.23 -2.40 10.72
CA ALA A 44 0.95 -3.16 9.70
C ALA A 44 2.45 -2.85 9.69
N SER A 45 3.30 -3.88 9.59
CA SER A 45 4.74 -3.70 9.30
C SER A 45 5.02 -3.48 7.81
N GLY A 46 4.11 -3.93 6.96
CA GLY A 46 4.20 -3.81 5.50
C GLY A 46 2.84 -3.67 4.86
N ILE A 47 2.80 -2.93 3.74
CA ILE A 47 1.57 -2.63 3.02
C ILE A 47 1.75 -2.93 1.54
N VAL A 48 0.85 -3.71 0.96
CA VAL A 48 0.69 -3.83 -0.49
C VAL A 48 -0.47 -2.93 -0.90
N ILE A 49 -0.21 -1.94 -1.76
CA ILE A 49 -1.23 -1.02 -2.26
C ILE A 49 -1.53 -1.39 -3.69
N ALA A 50 -2.78 -1.74 -4.00
CA ALA A 50 -3.22 -2.06 -5.36
C ALA A 50 -4.28 -1.06 -5.83
N THR A 51 -4.09 -0.46 -7.00
CA THR A 51 -5.05 0.51 -7.57
C THR A 51 -5.15 0.37 -9.09
N PRO A 52 -6.35 0.48 -9.70
CA PRO A 52 -6.41 0.72 -11.13
C PRO A 52 -5.80 2.09 -11.47
N ILE A 53 -5.25 2.23 -12.68
CA ILE A 53 -4.87 3.51 -13.26
C ILE A 53 -6.10 4.17 -13.87
N TYR A 54 -6.52 5.29 -13.29
CA TYR A 54 -7.57 6.15 -13.83
C TYR A 54 -6.99 7.52 -14.14
N LYS A 55 -7.21 7.99 -15.38
CA LYS A 55 -6.74 9.29 -15.87
C LYS A 55 -5.23 9.51 -15.63
N ALA A 56 -4.43 8.49 -15.96
CA ALA A 56 -2.97 8.47 -15.83
C ALA A 56 -2.43 8.62 -14.39
N ALA A 57 -3.25 8.32 -13.38
CA ALA A 57 -2.86 8.31 -11.98
C ALA A 57 -3.52 7.14 -11.23
N TYR A 58 -3.14 6.96 -9.96
CA TYR A 58 -3.87 6.10 -9.04
C TYR A 58 -5.32 6.57 -8.86
N SER A 59 -6.20 5.68 -8.41
CA SER A 59 -7.63 5.98 -8.29
C SER A 59 -7.92 7.06 -7.24
N GLY A 60 -8.95 7.87 -7.49
CA GLY A 60 -9.45 8.83 -6.49
C GLY A 60 -9.93 8.15 -5.21
N LEU A 61 -10.46 6.92 -5.31
CA LEU A 61 -10.85 6.12 -4.15
C LEU A 61 -9.65 5.80 -3.24
N LEU A 62 -8.52 5.40 -3.83
CA LEU A 62 -7.29 5.22 -3.06
C LEU A 62 -6.88 6.53 -2.39
N LYS A 63 -6.91 7.65 -3.12
CA LYS A 63 -6.51 8.95 -2.57
C LYS A 63 -7.35 9.37 -1.38
N VAL A 64 -8.67 9.26 -1.50
CA VAL A 64 -9.62 9.60 -0.43
C VAL A 64 -9.33 8.77 0.84
N PHE A 65 -9.00 7.49 0.69
CA PHE A 65 -8.59 6.67 1.83
C PHE A 65 -7.22 7.08 2.39
N LEU A 66 -6.22 7.38 1.54
CA LEU A 66 -4.91 7.84 2.02
C LEU A 66 -5.02 9.17 2.79
N ASP A 67 -5.94 10.05 2.39
CA ASP A 67 -6.18 11.34 3.04
C ASP A 67 -6.82 11.24 4.44
N LEU A 68 -7.40 10.09 4.77
CA LEU A 68 -7.91 9.77 6.11
C LEU A 68 -6.81 9.34 7.09
N LEU A 69 -5.66 8.90 6.57
CA LEU A 69 -4.58 8.41 7.40
C LEU A 69 -3.83 9.58 8.07
N PRO A 70 -3.25 9.36 9.27
CA PRO A 70 -2.35 10.33 9.88
C PRO A 70 -1.20 10.73 8.93
N GLN A 71 -0.69 11.96 9.12
CA GLN A 71 0.34 12.55 8.25
C GLN A 71 1.52 11.62 7.96
N PHE A 72 1.99 10.88 8.97
CA PHE A 72 3.13 9.96 8.84
C PHE A 72 2.74 8.49 9.06
N ALA A 73 1.53 8.11 8.66
CA ALA A 73 1.00 6.76 8.87
C ALA A 73 1.85 5.63 8.26
N LEU A 74 2.80 5.93 7.38
CA LEU A 74 3.68 4.94 6.75
C LEU A 74 5.08 4.89 7.37
N ALA A 75 5.35 5.67 8.42
CA ALA A 75 6.61 5.61 9.18
C ALA A 75 6.93 4.17 9.63
N GLY A 76 8.18 3.76 9.38
CA GLY A 76 8.67 2.41 9.68
C GLY A 76 8.20 1.31 8.72
N LYS A 77 7.23 1.59 7.83
CA LYS A 77 6.56 0.57 7.02
C LYS A 77 7.25 0.35 5.68
N ILE A 78 7.29 -0.91 5.24
CA ILE A 78 7.66 -1.29 3.87
C ILE A 78 6.41 -1.22 2.99
N VAL A 79 6.52 -0.67 1.78
CA VAL A 79 5.36 -0.53 0.88
C VAL A 79 5.67 -1.14 -0.49
N LEU A 80 4.76 -1.97 -1.00
CA LEU A 80 4.75 -2.50 -2.36
C LEU A 80 3.60 -1.88 -3.15
N PRO A 81 3.86 -0.93 -4.07
CA PRO A 81 2.85 -0.35 -4.94
C PRO A 81 2.58 -1.25 -6.14
N CYS A 82 1.32 -1.51 -6.42
CA CYS A 82 0.83 -2.27 -7.55
C CYS A 82 -0.27 -1.48 -8.27
N ALA A 83 -0.30 -1.55 -9.59
CA ALA A 83 -1.41 -1.01 -10.37
C ALA A 83 -1.80 -1.91 -11.52
N THR A 84 -3.07 -1.78 -11.93
CA THR A 84 -3.59 -2.37 -13.16
C THR A 84 -3.91 -1.28 -14.16
N GLY A 85 -3.78 -1.54 -15.45
CA GLY A 85 -4.27 -0.62 -16.47
C GLY A 85 -4.34 -1.21 -17.87
N GLY A 86 -5.13 -0.59 -18.74
CA GLY A 86 -5.34 -1.05 -20.12
C GLY A 86 -4.19 -0.79 -21.09
N SER A 87 -3.13 -0.07 -20.70
CA SER A 87 -2.00 0.27 -21.59
C SER A 87 -0.70 0.52 -20.83
N LEU A 88 0.43 0.11 -21.42
CA LEU A 88 1.78 0.36 -20.90
C LEU A 88 2.17 1.84 -20.91
N ALA A 89 1.42 2.69 -21.62
CA ALA A 89 1.66 4.13 -21.66
C ALA A 89 1.60 4.79 -20.26
N HIS A 90 0.99 4.13 -19.27
CA HIS A 90 0.82 4.66 -17.92
C HIS A 90 1.66 3.93 -16.86
N VAL A 91 2.63 3.09 -17.22
CA VAL A 91 3.49 2.37 -16.25
C VAL A 91 4.11 3.32 -15.22
N LEU A 92 4.53 4.50 -15.68
CA LEU A 92 5.15 5.53 -14.84
C LEU A 92 4.19 6.24 -13.88
N ALA A 93 2.88 6.02 -13.96
CA ALA A 93 1.90 6.63 -13.06
C ALA A 93 2.12 6.21 -11.59
N LEU A 94 2.65 5.01 -11.35
CA LEU A 94 3.02 4.59 -9.99
C LEU A 94 4.20 5.39 -9.46
N ASP A 95 5.28 5.49 -10.22
CA ASP A 95 6.53 6.11 -9.73
C ASP A 95 6.50 7.63 -9.74
N TYR A 96 5.74 8.26 -10.64
CA TYR A 96 5.60 9.72 -10.69
C TYR A 96 4.34 10.23 -9.99
N GLY A 97 3.30 9.39 -9.85
CA GLY A 97 2.06 9.76 -9.19
C GLY A 97 2.01 9.26 -7.75
N LEU A 98 2.00 7.94 -7.55
CA LEU A 98 1.73 7.35 -6.24
C LEU A 98 2.94 7.40 -5.29
N ARG A 99 4.14 7.08 -5.78
CA ARG A 99 5.36 7.01 -4.95
C ARG A 99 5.63 8.32 -4.18
N PRO A 100 5.50 9.53 -4.77
CA PRO A 100 5.66 10.78 -4.01
C PRO A 100 4.66 10.94 -2.85
N VAL A 101 3.40 10.51 -3.04
CA VAL A 101 2.39 10.53 -1.97
C VAL A 101 2.82 9.63 -0.82
N LEU A 102 3.22 8.40 -1.12
CA LEU A 102 3.66 7.43 -0.11
C LEU A 102 4.91 7.92 0.65
N GLN A 103 5.87 8.53 -0.05
CA GLN A 103 7.03 9.15 0.58
C GLN A 103 6.65 10.30 1.51
N SER A 104 5.69 11.15 1.11
CA SER A 104 5.21 12.25 1.95
C SER A 104 4.61 11.77 3.28
N MET A 105 4.11 10.53 3.31
CA MET A 105 3.55 9.87 4.49
C MET A 105 4.58 9.14 5.35
N GLY A 106 5.87 9.31 5.06
CA GLY A 106 6.97 8.76 5.86
C GLY A 106 7.30 7.29 5.59
N ALA A 107 6.88 6.72 4.45
CA ALA A 107 7.21 5.33 4.10
C ALA A 107 8.72 5.07 4.22
N ARG A 108 9.11 4.09 5.04
CA ARG A 108 10.53 3.75 5.27
C ARG A 108 11.21 3.29 3.99
N HIS A 109 10.57 2.36 3.28
CA HIS A 109 11.09 1.78 2.06
C HIS A 109 9.94 1.40 1.14
N ILE A 110 9.99 1.87 -0.10
CA ILE A 110 9.02 1.53 -1.13
C ILE A 110 9.74 0.69 -2.18
N VAL A 111 9.39 -0.59 -2.27
CA VAL A 111 10.00 -1.53 -3.22
C VAL A 111 9.60 -1.20 -4.67
N GLN A 112 10.04 -2.03 -5.63
CA GLN A 112 9.74 -1.78 -7.04
C GLN A 112 8.23 -1.80 -7.32
N SER A 113 7.76 -0.77 -8.04
CA SER A 113 6.37 -0.65 -8.44
C SER A 113 6.01 -1.75 -9.45
N GLN A 114 4.83 -2.35 -9.30
CA GLN A 114 4.34 -3.41 -10.20
C GLN A 114 3.17 -2.91 -11.02
N PHE A 115 3.32 -2.91 -12.34
CA PHE A 115 2.24 -2.57 -13.26
C PHE A 115 1.78 -3.83 -14.00
N VAL A 116 0.50 -4.13 -13.94
CA VAL A 116 -0.10 -5.29 -14.60
C VAL A 116 -1.08 -4.81 -15.67
N LEU A 117 -0.88 -5.30 -16.89
CA LEU A 117 -1.81 -5.04 -17.98
C LEU A 117 -3.14 -5.77 -17.74
N GLU A 118 -4.26 -5.07 -17.90
CA GLU A 118 -5.59 -5.67 -17.79
C GLU A 118 -5.78 -6.90 -18.69
N PRO A 119 -5.30 -6.95 -19.95
CA PRO A 119 -5.35 -8.17 -20.78
C PRO A 119 -4.67 -9.41 -20.18
N HIS A 120 -3.74 -9.22 -19.25
CA HIS A 120 -3.03 -10.32 -18.58
C HIS A 120 -3.79 -10.82 -17.34
N LEU A 121 -4.86 -10.14 -16.94
CA LEU A 121 -5.72 -10.51 -15.83
C LEU A 121 -6.92 -11.28 -16.34
N LYS A 122 -7.21 -12.43 -15.73
CA LYS A 122 -8.44 -13.19 -15.96
C LYS A 122 -9.19 -13.32 -14.65
N ILE A 123 -10.43 -12.85 -14.64
CA ILE A 123 -11.32 -12.93 -13.50
C ILE A 123 -12.44 -13.92 -13.84
N GLU A 124 -12.50 -15.01 -13.10
CA GLU A 124 -13.54 -16.04 -13.22
C GLU A 124 -14.25 -16.17 -11.87
N GLY A 125 -15.43 -15.57 -11.75
CA GLY A 125 -16.12 -15.42 -10.47
C GLY A 125 -15.27 -14.60 -9.50
N ASP A 126 -14.94 -15.19 -8.35
CA ASP A 126 -14.06 -14.58 -7.32
C ASP A 126 -12.56 -14.92 -7.51
N SER A 127 -12.21 -15.71 -8.54
CA SER A 127 -10.83 -16.11 -8.79
C SER A 127 -10.15 -15.16 -9.77
N LEU A 128 -8.99 -14.64 -9.37
CA LEU A 128 -8.08 -13.87 -10.23
C LEU A 128 -6.89 -14.76 -10.62
N SER A 129 -6.69 -14.93 -11.93
CA SER A 129 -5.49 -15.54 -12.49
C SER A 129 -4.76 -14.55 -13.40
N VAL A 130 -3.46 -14.79 -13.57
CA VAL A 130 -2.58 -14.02 -14.45
C VAL A 130 -1.77 -14.97 -15.32
N ASP A 131 -1.26 -14.51 -16.45
CA ASP A 131 -0.31 -15.32 -17.22
C ASP A 131 0.99 -15.59 -16.45
N ASP A 132 1.73 -16.62 -16.87
CA ASP A 132 2.92 -17.11 -16.16
C ASP A 132 4.02 -16.04 -16.02
N VAL A 133 4.19 -15.19 -17.03
CA VAL A 133 5.23 -14.15 -17.06
C VAL A 133 4.90 -13.04 -16.05
N THR A 134 3.65 -12.59 -16.05
CA THR A 134 3.12 -11.62 -15.10
C THR A 134 3.15 -12.20 -13.69
N GLY A 135 2.77 -13.48 -13.53
CA GLY A 135 2.82 -14.20 -12.26
C GLY A 135 4.23 -14.26 -11.67
N ALA A 136 5.23 -14.62 -12.48
CA ALA A 136 6.64 -14.66 -12.07
C ALA A 136 7.15 -13.27 -11.64
N THR A 137 6.77 -12.23 -12.39
CA THR A 137 7.18 -10.86 -12.07
C THR A 137 6.58 -10.38 -10.74
N LEU A 138 5.29 -10.67 -10.50
CA LEU A 138 4.64 -10.37 -9.23
C LEU A 138 5.25 -11.15 -8.06
N LEU A 139 5.63 -12.40 -8.28
CA LEU A 139 6.29 -13.24 -7.29
C LEU A 139 7.64 -12.67 -6.86
N GLU A 140 8.47 -12.22 -7.81
CA GLU A 140 9.73 -11.55 -7.53
C GLU A 140 9.53 -10.24 -6.74
N ALA A 141 8.48 -9.48 -7.06
CA ALA A 141 8.14 -8.27 -6.30
C ALA A 141 7.72 -8.56 -4.86
N ILE A 142 6.90 -9.61 -4.66
CA ILE A 142 6.53 -10.09 -3.33
C ILE A 142 7.75 -10.60 -2.58
N TYR A 143 8.69 -11.28 -3.26
CA TYR A 143 9.94 -11.73 -2.66
C TYR A 143 10.77 -10.56 -2.13
N HIS A 144 11.02 -9.53 -2.95
CA HIS A 144 11.74 -8.32 -2.51
C HIS A 144 11.04 -7.61 -1.35
N PHE A 145 9.71 -7.51 -1.39
CA PHE A 145 8.91 -6.96 -0.31
C PHE A 145 9.11 -7.74 1.01
N ARG A 146 9.09 -9.07 0.95
CA ARG A 146 9.32 -9.94 2.12
C ARG A 146 10.75 -9.84 2.65
N CYS A 147 11.74 -9.78 1.77
CA CYS A 147 13.13 -9.56 2.17
C CYS A 147 13.28 -8.22 2.90
N ALA A 148 12.67 -7.15 2.39
CA ALA A 148 12.69 -5.83 3.03
C ALA A 148 12.00 -5.84 4.41
N LEU A 149 10.91 -6.60 4.57
CA LEU A 149 10.23 -6.77 5.86
C LEU A 149 11.08 -7.47 6.91
N GLY A 150 11.80 -8.53 6.54
CA GLY A 150 12.62 -9.31 7.48
C GLY A 150 13.77 -8.54 8.14
N HIS A 151 14.13 -7.37 7.61
CA HIS A 151 15.21 -6.51 8.13
C HIS A 151 14.72 -5.27 8.88
N ALA A 152 13.39 -5.06 8.95
CA ALA A 152 12.81 -3.91 9.63
C ALA A 152 12.41 -4.30 11.07
N PRO A 153 13.04 -3.74 12.11
CA PRO A 153 12.54 -3.91 13.47
C PRO A 153 11.11 -3.33 13.56
N PRO A 154 10.18 -4.00 14.28
CA PRO A 154 8.81 -3.50 14.42
C PRO A 154 8.79 -2.10 15.03
N HIS A 155 8.00 -1.20 14.46
CA HIS A 155 7.74 0.15 14.99
C HIS A 155 8.97 1.06 15.13
N ASP A 156 10.02 0.88 14.32
CA ASP A 156 11.00 1.96 14.19
C ASP A 156 10.41 3.16 13.43
N GLN A 157 10.77 4.37 13.82
CA GLN A 157 10.23 5.59 13.21
C GLN A 157 11.02 6.01 11.96
N LEU A 158 11.69 5.07 11.27
CA LEU A 158 12.47 5.40 10.08
C LEU A 158 11.54 5.87 8.95
N GLY A 159 11.99 6.89 8.21
CA GLY A 159 11.17 7.61 7.22
C GLY A 159 10.35 8.76 7.81
N HIS A 160 10.08 8.77 9.13
CA HIS A 160 9.51 9.94 9.80
C HIS A 160 10.52 11.10 9.80
N PRO A 161 10.13 12.34 9.43
CA PRO A 161 11.09 13.46 9.34
C PRO A 161 11.65 13.90 10.69
N ARG A 162 10.96 13.59 11.79
CA ARG A 162 11.39 13.88 13.17
C ARG A 162 11.02 12.72 14.10
N PRO A 163 11.80 11.63 14.15
CA PRO A 163 11.48 10.52 15.04
C PRO A 163 11.62 10.98 16.50
N GLU A 164 10.72 10.53 17.38
CA GLU A 164 10.91 10.63 18.82
C GLU A 164 12.18 9.88 19.20
N ARG A 165 13.19 10.60 19.67
CA ARG A 165 14.42 9.98 20.15
C ARG A 165 14.11 9.32 21.50
N ALA A 166 14.52 8.06 21.64
CA ALA A 166 14.38 7.31 22.89
C ALA A 166 15.15 7.92 24.10
N ASP A 167 15.90 9.01 23.90
CA ASP A 167 16.76 9.65 24.90
C ASP A 167 16.16 10.91 25.56
N GLY A 168 14.90 11.25 25.31
CA GLY A 168 14.19 12.31 26.05
C GLY A 168 14.75 13.73 25.86
N THR A 169 15.67 13.95 24.93
CA THR A 169 16.18 15.28 24.60
C THR A 169 15.27 15.94 23.56
N ALA A 170 14.21 16.61 24.05
CA ALA A 170 13.43 17.53 23.23
C ALA A 170 14.34 18.69 22.78
N SER A 171 14.62 18.78 21.47
CA SER A 171 15.27 19.96 20.89
C SER A 171 14.24 21.08 20.75
N GLY A 172 14.50 22.19 21.46
CA GLY A 172 13.78 23.46 21.33
C GLY A 172 14.10 24.24 20.06
#